data_AF-A0A0C9WE71-F1
#
_entry.id   AF-A0A0C9WE71-F1
#
_cell.length_a   1.000
_cell.length_b   1.000
_cell.length_c   1.000
_cell.angle_alpha   90.00
_cell.angle_beta   90.00
_cell.angle_gamma   90.00
#
_symmetry.space_group_name_H-M   'P 1'
#
loop_
_entity.id
_entity.type
_entity.pdbx_description
1 polymer ?
#
loop_
_entity_poly.entity_id
_entity_poly.type
_entity_poly.pdbx_seq_one_letter_code
_entity_poly.pdbx_strand_id
1 'polypeptide(L)'
;MVEVSVLPYSSRDSKFEETTYFDPEPGSEFRVPLIGGETECVVTITHIYWESVVEVESFVVNTDAVIKPFTEVEQSPTILVIGDSISCGYTEPDWEPIPRGCLDAFPFQAKRFLEQGPAASSREGTQVHIELVAYPGISLVEPIDDEGETMSFCMLRKFFHRSSGRSDNEHWDIKGSPVVIAIALGTNDKNYCVSADQFEEALKEFIRKLRNNFVTVRQFWLFVRRHASLVLL
;
A
#
# COMPACT_ATOMS: atom_id res chain seq x y z
N MET A 1 7.47 6.32 -11.70
CA MET A 1 8.65 6.19 -10.82
C MET A 1 8.59 4.93 -9.96
N VAL A 2 9.71 4.24 -9.84
CA VAL A 2 9.89 2.97 -9.13
C VAL A 2 11.12 3.07 -8.21
N GLU A 3 11.03 2.48 -7.03
CA GLU A 3 12.18 2.18 -6.17
C GLU A 3 12.51 0.68 -6.32
N VAL A 4 13.77 0.36 -6.56
CA VAL A 4 14.27 -1.02 -6.49
C VAL A 4 15.27 -1.10 -5.34
N SER A 5 15.01 -2.00 -4.40
CA SER A 5 15.93 -2.29 -3.30
C SER A 5 16.45 -3.72 -3.35
N VAL A 6 17.71 -3.88 -2.98
CA VAL A 6 18.45 -5.14 -3.05
C VAL A 6 19.09 -5.38 -1.70
N LEU A 7 18.79 -6.52 -1.09
CA LEU A 7 19.32 -6.92 0.21
C LEU A 7 19.96 -8.31 0.10
N PRO A 8 21.18 -8.52 0.63
CA PRO A 8 21.75 -9.87 0.74
C PRO A 8 20.85 -10.78 1.57
N TYR A 9 20.55 -11.98 1.10
CA TYR A 9 19.65 -12.90 1.82
C TYR A 9 20.21 -13.31 3.19
N SER A 10 21.53 -13.44 3.28
CA SER A 10 22.27 -13.74 4.50
C SER A 10 22.23 -12.60 5.54
N SER A 11 21.95 -11.37 5.11
CA SER A 11 21.91 -10.18 5.96
C SER A 11 20.49 -9.70 6.17
N ARG A 12 19.97 -9.85 7.39
CA ARG A 12 18.78 -9.11 7.84
C ARG A 12 19.08 -7.66 8.27
N ASP A 13 20.34 -7.22 8.17
CA ASP A 13 20.73 -5.84 8.50
C ASP A 13 20.58 -4.95 7.25
N SER A 14 19.70 -3.94 7.34
CA SER A 14 19.41 -2.98 6.27
C SER A 14 20.60 -2.09 5.91
N LYS A 15 21.70 -2.15 6.66
CA LYS A 15 22.95 -1.42 6.33
C LYS A 15 23.60 -1.87 5.02
N PHE A 16 23.23 -3.04 4.51
CA PHE A 16 23.71 -3.56 3.23
C PHE A 16 22.66 -3.46 2.12
N GLU A 17 21.58 -2.72 2.34
CA GLU A 17 20.57 -2.47 1.32
C GLU A 17 21.08 -1.44 0.30
N GLU A 18 21.13 -1.82 -0.98
CA GLU A 18 21.30 -0.87 -2.08
C GLU A 18 19.93 -0.49 -2.65
N THR A 19 19.69 0.82 -2.81
CA THR A 19 18.43 1.35 -3.32
C THR A 19 18.68 2.21 -4.55
N THR A 20 17.92 1.96 -5.61
CA THR A 20 17.94 2.78 -6.84
C THR A 20 16.53 3.27 -7.17
N TYR A 21 16.43 4.52 -7.61
CA TYR A 21 15.20 5.16 -8.04
C TYR A 21 15.31 5.49 -9.51
N PHE A 22 14.27 5.20 -10.28
CA PHE A 22 14.20 5.60 -11.67
C PHE A 22 12.76 5.69 -12.16
N ASP A 23 12.59 6.39 -13.28
CA ASP A 23 11.32 6.46 -13.99
C ASP A 23 11.43 5.62 -15.27
N PRO A 24 10.87 4.39 -15.31
CA PRO A 24 11.03 3.51 -16.46
C PRO A 24 10.28 4.06 -17.67
N GLU A 25 10.98 4.17 -18.80
CA GLU A 25 10.33 4.29 -20.11
C GLU A 25 9.89 2.90 -20.60
N PRO A 26 8.88 2.80 -21.48
CA PRO A 26 8.48 1.53 -22.08
C PRO A 26 9.68 0.79 -22.71
N GLY A 27 9.86 -0.47 -22.34
CA GLY A 27 10.99 -1.30 -22.79
C GLY A 27 12.32 -1.05 -22.06
N SER A 28 12.33 -0.23 -21.00
CA SER A 28 13.55 -0.02 -20.19
C SER A 28 13.96 -1.31 -19.47
N GLU A 29 15.26 -1.61 -19.46
CA GLU A 29 15.85 -2.69 -18.68
C GLU A 29 16.52 -2.11 -17.42
N PHE A 30 16.18 -2.68 -16.25
CA PHE A 30 16.89 -2.39 -15.01
C PHE A 30 17.76 -3.58 -14.60
N ARG A 31 19.03 -3.32 -14.29
CA ARG A 31 19.98 -4.35 -13.87
C ARG A 31 20.23 -4.23 -12.37
N VAL A 32 19.91 -5.30 -11.66
CA VAL A 32 20.17 -5.43 -10.21
C VAL A 32 21.69 -5.56 -9.99
N PRO A 33 22.33 -4.64 -9.24
CA PRO A 33 23.72 -4.80 -8.86
C PRO A 33 23.86 -5.99 -7.89
N LEU A 34 24.79 -6.91 -8.16
CA LEU A 34 25.13 -7.96 -7.20
C LEU A 34 25.93 -7.35 -6.06
N ILE A 35 25.38 -7.37 -4.85
CA ILE A 35 26.04 -6.83 -3.65
C ILE A 35 27.07 -7.83 -3.13
N GLY A 36 28.32 -7.41 -2.99
CA GLY A 36 29.31 -8.06 -2.11
C GLY A 36 29.79 -9.48 -2.48
N GLY A 37 29.52 -9.99 -3.69
CA GLY A 37 29.85 -11.37 -4.06
C GLY A 37 28.93 -12.42 -3.42
N GLU A 38 27.80 -11.98 -2.87
CA GLU A 38 26.77 -12.85 -2.32
C GLU A 38 26.09 -13.66 -3.44
N THR A 39 25.70 -14.90 -3.11
CA THR A 39 25.08 -15.83 -4.06
C THR A 39 23.55 -15.78 -4.04
N GLU A 40 22.96 -15.07 -3.07
CA GLU A 40 21.52 -14.97 -2.89
C GLU A 40 21.13 -13.59 -2.36
N CYS A 41 20.12 -12.98 -3.00
CA CYS A 41 19.61 -11.67 -2.64
C CYS A 41 18.09 -11.63 -2.71
N VAL A 42 17.50 -10.72 -1.93
CA VAL A 42 16.11 -10.33 -2.02
C VAL A 42 16.04 -9.03 -2.82
N VAL A 43 15.24 -9.03 -3.88
CA VAL A 43 14.97 -7.84 -4.68
C VAL A 43 13.53 -7.40 -4.43
N THR A 44 13.35 -6.16 -3.98
CA THR A 44 12.04 -5.55 -3.80
C THR A 44 11.86 -4.46 -4.86
N ILE A 45 10.77 -4.52 -5.60
CA ILE A 45 10.39 -3.49 -6.58
C ILE A 45 9.12 -2.83 -6.05
N THR A 46 9.20 -1.52 -5.77
CA THR A 46 8.08 -0.74 -5.25
C THR A 46 7.69 0.34 -6.24
N HIS A 47 6.42 0.35 -6.65
CA HIS A 47 5.83 1.46 -7.38
C HIS A 47 5.47 2.58 -6.39
N ILE A 48 6.10 3.75 -6.55
CA ILE A 48 6.04 4.82 -5.53
C ILE A 48 5.21 6.03 -5.97
N TYR A 49 4.77 6.09 -7.22
CA TYR A 49 4.10 7.25 -7.80
C TYR A 49 2.65 6.96 -8.22
N TRP A 50 1.70 7.59 -7.53
CA TRP A 50 0.27 7.26 -7.60
C TRP A 50 -0.40 7.51 -8.97
N GLU A 51 0.08 8.43 -9.81
CA GLU A 51 -0.53 8.74 -11.12
C GLU A 51 -0.03 7.87 -12.27
N SER A 52 0.75 6.83 -11.99
CA SER A 52 1.34 5.99 -13.04
C SER A 52 0.94 4.53 -12.89
N VAL A 53 1.14 3.76 -13.95
CA VAL A 53 1.02 2.30 -13.93
C VAL A 53 2.39 1.74 -14.33
N VAL A 54 2.83 0.71 -13.63
CA VAL A 54 4.06 -0.01 -13.94
C VAL A 54 3.68 -1.44 -14.28
N GLU A 55 4.08 -1.87 -15.48
CA GLU A 55 3.94 -3.25 -15.94
C GLU A 55 5.31 -3.90 -16.00
N VAL A 56 5.44 -5.06 -15.35
CA VAL A 56 6.66 -5.87 -15.38
C VAL A 56 6.43 -7.03 -16.33
N GLU A 57 7.09 -6.99 -17.48
CA GLU A 57 6.93 -8.03 -18.51
C GLU A 57 7.63 -9.33 -18.12
N SER A 58 8.87 -9.24 -17.61
CA SER A 58 9.65 -10.43 -17.26
C SER A 58 10.75 -10.13 -16.25
N PHE A 59 11.20 -11.17 -15.56
CA PHE A 59 12.45 -11.19 -14.80
C PHE A 59 13.46 -12.04 -15.55
N VAL A 60 14.61 -11.46 -15.88
CA VAL A 60 15.69 -12.15 -16.59
C VAL A 60 16.85 -12.37 -15.63
N VAL A 61 17.32 -13.61 -15.55
CA VAL A 61 18.45 -14.02 -14.71
C VAL A 61 19.52 -14.71 -15.55
N ASN A 62 20.75 -14.75 -15.04
CA ASN A 62 21.83 -15.51 -15.67
C ASN A 62 21.49 -17.01 -15.70
N THR A 63 22.10 -17.76 -16.62
CA THR A 63 21.82 -19.20 -16.84
C THR A 63 21.92 -20.05 -15.57
N ASP A 64 22.84 -19.72 -14.66
CA ASP A 64 23.08 -20.47 -13.43
C ASP A 64 22.30 -19.92 -12.22
N ALA A 65 21.58 -18.81 -12.39
CA ALA A 65 20.80 -18.18 -11.33
C ALA A 65 19.37 -18.72 -11.29
N VAL A 66 18.80 -18.79 -10.09
CA VAL A 66 17.45 -19.33 -9.85
C VAL A 66 16.63 -18.34 -9.06
N ILE A 67 15.45 -17.98 -9.56
CA ILE A 67 14.45 -17.25 -8.78
C ILE A 67 13.74 -18.26 -7.89
N LYS A 68 13.90 -18.11 -6.57
CA LYS A 68 13.24 -18.97 -5.59
C LYS A 68 11.96 -18.30 -5.08
N PRO A 69 10.85 -19.05 -4.93
CA PRO A 69 9.70 -18.53 -4.21
C PRO A 69 10.03 -18.36 -2.72
N PHE A 70 9.45 -17.34 -2.08
CA PHE A 70 9.46 -17.25 -0.62
C PHE A 70 8.71 -18.45 -0.01
N THR A 71 9.24 -19.00 1.07
CA THR A 71 8.54 -20.03 1.86
C THR A 71 7.45 -19.40 2.73
N GLU A 72 6.41 -20.16 3.12
CA GLU A 72 5.36 -19.65 4.03
C GLU A 72 5.92 -19.14 5.37
N VAL A 73 7.04 -19.71 5.83
CA VAL A 73 7.74 -19.31 7.06
C VAL A 73 8.48 -17.98 6.89
N GLU A 74 8.84 -17.62 5.66
CA GLU A 74 9.47 -16.34 5.30
C GLU A 74 8.44 -15.22 5.07
N GLN A 75 7.14 -15.55 4.94
CA GLN A 75 6.11 -14.56 4.71
C GLN A 75 5.83 -13.77 5.99
N SER A 76 6.19 -12.49 5.96
CA SER A 76 5.87 -11.58 7.06
C SER A 76 4.35 -11.31 7.09
N PRO A 77 3.75 -11.08 8.27
CA PRO A 77 2.37 -10.67 8.36
C PRO A 77 2.11 -9.44 7.48
N THR A 78 1.04 -9.50 6.69
CA THR A 78 0.65 -8.41 5.80
C THR A 78 -0.39 -7.52 6.47
N ILE A 79 -0.14 -6.22 6.43
CA ILE A 79 -1.06 -5.16 6.82
C ILE A 79 -1.52 -4.47 5.55
N LEU A 80 -2.81 -4.55 5.27
CA LEU A 80 -3.43 -3.80 4.17
C LEU A 80 -3.86 -2.44 4.69
N VAL A 81 -3.32 -1.37 4.12
CA VAL A 81 -3.70 0.01 4.41
C VAL A 81 -4.59 0.54 3.30
N ILE A 82 -5.77 1.02 3.68
CA ILE A 82 -6.76 1.61 2.79
C ILE A 82 -6.90 3.08 3.16
N GLY A 83 -6.71 4.00 2.21
CA GLY A 83 -6.76 5.42 2.57
C GLY A 83 -6.85 6.41 1.41
N ASP A 84 -6.54 7.67 1.71
CA ASP A 84 -6.63 8.81 0.80
C ASP A 84 -5.24 9.38 0.45
N SER A 85 -5.20 10.66 0.02
CA SER A 85 -3.98 11.41 -0.33
C SER A 85 -2.89 11.34 0.74
N ILE A 86 -3.25 11.29 2.03
CA ILE A 86 -2.28 11.21 3.13
C ILE A 86 -1.56 9.85 3.12
N SER A 87 -2.28 8.79 2.76
CA SER A 87 -1.75 7.41 2.79
C SER A 87 -0.85 7.12 1.60
N CYS A 88 -1.15 7.69 0.42
CA CYS A 88 -0.34 7.50 -0.78
C CYS A 88 0.82 8.50 -0.91
N GLY A 89 0.98 9.44 0.04
CA GLY A 89 2.04 10.45 -0.03
C GLY A 89 1.81 11.45 -1.17
N TYR A 90 0.56 11.88 -1.36
CA TYR A 90 0.22 12.91 -2.34
C TYR A 90 0.57 14.30 -1.84
N THR A 91 1.11 15.11 -2.75
CA THR A 91 1.31 16.55 -2.61
C THR A 91 0.64 17.26 -3.78
N GLU A 92 0.14 18.47 -3.56
CA GLU A 92 -0.36 19.29 -4.65
C GLU A 92 0.76 19.63 -5.65
N PRO A 93 0.44 19.87 -6.94
CA PRO A 93 1.46 20.14 -7.98
C PRO A 93 2.35 21.35 -7.68
N ASP A 94 1.84 22.34 -6.94
CA ASP A 94 2.56 23.56 -6.56
C ASP A 94 3.47 23.36 -5.33
N TRP A 95 3.46 22.17 -4.72
CA TRP A 95 4.23 21.86 -3.52
C TRP A 95 5.44 20.99 -3.86
N GLU A 96 6.47 21.02 -3.00
CA GLU A 96 7.60 20.12 -3.15
C GLU A 96 7.11 18.66 -3.10
N PRO A 97 7.46 17.83 -4.10
CA PRO A 97 7.03 16.44 -4.13
C PRO A 97 7.62 15.67 -2.95
N ILE A 98 6.87 14.72 -2.41
CA ILE A 98 7.42 13.80 -1.40
C ILE A 98 8.54 12.97 -2.07
N PRO A 99 9.80 13.04 -1.60
CA PRO A 99 10.96 12.52 -2.33
C PRO A 99 10.87 11.04 -2.73
N ARG A 100 10.25 10.20 -1.89
CA ARG A 100 10.04 8.77 -2.16
C ARG A 100 8.56 8.38 -2.30
N GLY A 101 7.70 9.35 -2.63
CA GLY A 101 6.26 9.16 -2.79
C GLY A 101 5.63 8.42 -1.60
N CYS A 102 4.93 7.31 -1.87
CA CYS A 102 4.25 6.54 -0.83
C CYS A 102 5.20 5.98 0.25
N LEU A 103 6.48 5.75 -0.05
CA LEU A 103 7.46 5.21 0.91
C LEU A 103 7.82 6.18 2.03
N ASP A 104 7.56 7.47 1.86
CA ASP A 104 7.71 8.47 2.92
C ASP A 104 6.37 8.80 3.61
N ALA A 105 5.26 8.26 3.10
CA ALA A 105 3.95 8.39 3.71
C ALA A 105 3.82 7.51 4.98
N PHE A 106 2.79 7.82 5.78
CA PHE A 106 2.63 7.19 7.09
C PHE A 106 2.63 5.64 7.09
N PRO A 107 2.08 4.91 6.09
CA PRO A 107 2.04 3.45 6.15
C PRO A 107 3.44 2.85 6.21
N PHE A 108 4.35 3.38 5.40
CA PHE A 108 5.73 2.91 5.31
C PHE A 108 6.61 3.49 6.42
N GLN A 109 6.32 4.69 6.92
CA GLN A 109 6.95 5.19 8.14
C GLN A 109 6.58 4.31 9.35
N ALA A 110 5.30 3.95 9.49
CA ALA A 110 4.81 3.07 10.55
C ALA A 110 5.47 1.68 10.45
N LYS A 111 5.59 1.11 9.25
CA LYS A 111 6.39 -0.11 9.00
C LYS A 111 7.80 0.03 9.57
N ARG A 112 8.54 1.09 9.19
CA ARG A 112 9.91 1.31 9.69
C ARG A 112 9.95 1.40 11.22
N PHE A 113 8.99 2.09 11.83
CA PHE A 113 8.89 2.15 13.30
C PHE A 113 8.60 0.79 13.95
N LEU A 114 7.77 -0.06 13.34
CA LEU A 114 7.49 -1.41 13.85
C LEU A 114 8.73 -2.31 13.73
N GLU A 115 9.47 -2.17 12.63
CA GLU A 115 10.67 -2.97 12.34
C GLU A 115 11.90 -2.51 13.14
N GLN A 116 12.01 -1.22 13.47
CA GLN A 116 13.17 -0.61 14.15
C GLN A 116 12.90 -0.20 15.61
N GLY A 117 11.66 -0.31 16.10
CA GLY A 117 11.25 0.21 17.40
C GLY A 117 11.88 -0.52 18.59
N PRO A 118 11.66 -0.06 19.84
CA PRO A 118 12.23 -0.69 21.04
C PRO A 118 11.79 -2.15 21.25
N ALA A 119 10.69 -2.62 20.61
CA ALA A 119 10.35 -4.05 20.52
C ALA A 119 11.31 -4.86 19.62
N ALA A 120 12.05 -4.21 18.71
CA ALA A 120 13.13 -4.82 17.91
C ALA A 120 14.44 -5.04 18.69
N SER A 121 14.48 -4.63 19.97
CA SER A 121 15.60 -4.95 20.87
C SER A 121 15.49 -6.35 21.51
N SER A 122 14.34 -7.02 21.42
CA SER A 122 14.30 -8.48 21.32
C SER A 122 14.73 -8.86 19.90
N ARG A 123 15.51 -9.93 19.74
CA ARG A 123 16.11 -10.43 18.47
C ARG A 123 15.12 -10.72 17.31
N GLU A 124 13.86 -10.34 17.45
CA GLU A 124 12.76 -10.50 16.51
C GLU A 124 12.03 -9.15 16.40
N GLY A 125 12.62 -8.18 15.69
CA GLY A 125 11.81 -7.09 15.13
C GLY A 125 10.67 -7.70 14.33
N THR A 126 9.45 -7.17 14.47
CA THR A 126 8.31 -7.71 13.71
C THR A 126 8.40 -7.20 12.29
N GLN A 127 8.96 -8.01 11.40
CA GLN A 127 8.91 -7.75 9.97
C GLN A 127 7.44 -7.77 9.53
N VAL A 128 7.02 -6.76 8.77
CA VAL A 128 5.64 -6.65 8.26
C VAL A 128 5.65 -6.26 6.79
N HIS A 129 4.72 -6.80 6.02
CA HIS A 129 4.46 -6.31 4.67
C HIS A 129 3.33 -5.27 4.71
N ILE A 130 3.50 -4.19 3.96
CA ILE A 130 2.45 -3.20 3.75
C ILE A 130 1.92 -3.38 2.33
N GLU A 131 0.63 -3.67 2.22
CA GLU A 131 -0.12 -3.47 0.99
C GLU A 131 -0.87 -2.14 1.10
N LEU A 132 -0.92 -1.35 0.03
CA LEU A 132 -1.52 -0.02 0.05
C LEU A 132 -2.56 0.11 -1.07
N VAL A 133 -3.78 0.48 -0.69
CA VAL A 133 -4.84 0.91 -1.60
C VAL A 133 -5.30 2.30 -1.21
N ALA A 134 -4.78 3.31 -1.89
CA ALA A 134 -5.08 4.69 -1.58
C ALA A 134 -5.14 5.56 -2.82
N TYR A 135 -6.06 6.52 -2.81
CA TYR A 135 -6.27 7.45 -3.92
C TYR A 135 -6.42 8.88 -3.40
N PRO A 136 -5.75 9.87 -4.01
CA PRO A 136 -5.96 11.27 -3.65
C PRO A 136 -7.42 11.68 -3.81
N GLY A 137 -7.93 12.44 -2.84
CA GLY A 137 -9.30 12.99 -2.86
C GLY A 137 -10.43 11.98 -2.63
N ILE A 138 -10.14 10.68 -2.52
CA ILE A 138 -11.20 9.67 -2.39
C ILE A 138 -11.90 9.76 -1.02
N SER A 139 -13.22 9.70 -1.04
CA SER A 139 -14.08 9.52 0.14
C SER A 139 -14.50 8.06 0.28
N LEU A 140 -14.94 7.65 1.47
CA LEU A 140 -15.56 6.35 1.67
C LEU A 140 -16.93 6.27 0.99
N VAL A 141 -17.73 7.32 1.17
CA VAL A 141 -19.08 7.49 0.62
C VAL A 141 -19.03 8.24 -0.70
N GLU A 142 -19.91 7.89 -1.63
CA GLU A 142 -20.07 8.61 -2.89
C GLU A 142 -20.56 10.04 -2.61
N PRO A 143 -19.76 11.08 -2.94
CA PRO A 143 -20.20 12.45 -2.75
C PRO A 143 -21.23 12.79 -3.82
N ILE A 144 -22.23 13.56 -3.40
CA ILE A 144 -23.23 14.16 -4.28
C ILE A 144 -22.74 15.59 -4.53
N ASP A 145 -22.54 15.97 -5.79
CA ASP A 145 -22.18 17.35 -6.10
C ASP A 145 -23.37 18.32 -5.94
N ASP A 146 -23.10 19.62 -6.08
CA ASP A 146 -24.12 20.66 -5.93
C ASP A 146 -25.25 20.58 -6.98
N GLU A 147 -25.04 19.85 -8.08
CA GLU A 147 -26.02 19.60 -9.14
C GLU A 147 -26.79 18.29 -8.93
N GLY A 148 -26.46 17.52 -7.88
CA GLY A 148 -27.09 16.24 -7.56
C GLY A 148 -26.49 15.07 -8.35
N GLU A 149 -25.40 15.25 -9.08
CA GLU A 149 -24.69 14.18 -9.76
C GLU A 149 -23.73 13.47 -8.79
N THR A 150 -23.73 12.15 -8.84
CA THR A 150 -22.84 11.31 -8.05
C THR A 150 -21.46 11.27 -8.71
N MET A 151 -20.42 11.76 -8.03
CA MET A 151 -19.07 11.48 -8.50
C MET A 151 -18.76 10.01 -8.27
N SER A 152 -18.56 9.26 -9.36
CA SER A 152 -18.42 7.79 -9.40
C SER A 152 -17.16 7.22 -8.73
N PHE A 153 -16.60 7.91 -7.74
CA PHE A 153 -15.27 7.69 -7.20
C PHE A 153 -15.28 7.72 -5.68
N CYS A 154 -15.70 6.61 -5.06
CA CYS A 154 -15.61 6.37 -3.63
C CYS A 154 -14.94 5.03 -3.33
N MET A 155 -14.30 4.92 -2.17
CA MET A 155 -13.54 3.72 -1.80
C MET A 155 -14.43 2.49 -1.66
N LEU A 156 -15.66 2.64 -1.13
CA LEU A 156 -16.62 1.54 -0.94
C LEU A 156 -16.88 0.77 -2.26
N ARG A 157 -16.86 1.48 -3.39
CA ARG A 157 -16.99 0.90 -4.74
C ARG A 157 -15.63 0.59 -5.34
N LYS A 158 -14.71 1.56 -5.36
CA LYS A 158 -13.46 1.49 -6.13
C LYS A 158 -12.52 0.38 -5.67
N PHE A 159 -12.48 0.08 -4.36
CA PHE A 159 -11.57 -0.91 -3.79
C PHE A 159 -11.66 -2.29 -4.45
N PHE A 160 -12.84 -2.70 -4.92
CA PHE A 160 -13.06 -4.03 -5.50
C PHE A 160 -12.90 -4.08 -7.04
N HIS A 161 -12.36 -3.02 -7.66
CA HIS A 161 -12.17 -2.92 -9.11
C HIS A 161 -10.68 -2.80 -9.46
N ARG A 162 -10.27 -3.49 -10.53
CA ARG A 162 -8.85 -3.71 -10.87
C ARG A 162 -8.18 -2.50 -11.51
N SER A 163 -8.92 -1.67 -12.25
CA SER A 163 -8.37 -0.55 -13.01
C SER A 163 -8.54 0.77 -12.27
N SER A 164 -7.57 1.68 -12.39
CA SER A 164 -7.74 3.11 -12.04
C SER A 164 -8.78 3.80 -12.93
N GLY A 165 -9.11 3.22 -14.10
CA GLY A 165 -10.11 3.70 -15.05
C GLY A 165 -11.58 3.52 -14.64
N ARG A 166 -12.47 4.04 -15.50
CA ARG A 166 -13.94 4.05 -15.34
C ARG A 166 -14.63 2.74 -15.76
N SER A 167 -13.91 1.73 -16.23
CA SER A 167 -14.54 0.47 -16.62
C SER A 167 -14.74 -0.42 -15.38
N ASP A 168 -15.94 -0.38 -14.82
CA ASP A 168 -16.37 -1.18 -13.65
C ASP A 168 -16.44 -2.69 -13.92
N ASN A 169 -16.13 -3.15 -15.13
CA ASN A 169 -16.36 -4.53 -15.55
C ASN A 169 -15.28 -5.51 -15.09
N GLU A 170 -14.16 -5.03 -14.55
CA GLU A 170 -13.08 -5.89 -14.04
C GLU A 170 -13.04 -5.87 -12.51
N HIS A 171 -13.64 -6.89 -11.92
CA HIS A 171 -13.51 -7.15 -10.49
C HIS A 171 -12.07 -7.53 -10.16
N TRP A 172 -11.54 -6.89 -9.12
CA TRP A 172 -10.22 -7.22 -8.60
C TRP A 172 -10.32 -8.48 -7.74
N ASP A 173 -9.71 -9.56 -8.21
CA ASP A 173 -9.43 -10.75 -7.39
C ASP A 173 -8.22 -10.43 -6.50
N ILE A 174 -8.46 -9.78 -5.35
CA ILE A 174 -7.39 -9.45 -4.40
C ILE A 174 -6.94 -10.74 -3.71
N LYS A 175 -5.81 -11.29 -4.17
CA LYS A 175 -5.24 -12.54 -3.64
C LYS A 175 -4.39 -12.37 -2.38
N GLY A 176 -4.37 -11.18 -1.81
CA GLY A 176 -3.67 -10.89 -0.55
C GLY A 176 -4.27 -11.65 0.63
N SER A 177 -3.45 -11.92 1.65
CA SER A 177 -3.89 -12.52 2.92
C SER A 177 -3.55 -11.60 4.10
N PRO A 178 -4.08 -10.36 4.14
CA PRO A 178 -3.81 -9.45 5.24
C PRO A 178 -4.32 -10.03 6.55
N VAL A 179 -3.53 -9.83 7.62
CA VAL A 179 -3.92 -10.17 8.99
C VAL A 179 -4.51 -8.95 9.72
N VAL A 180 -4.15 -7.75 9.26
CA VAL A 180 -4.67 -6.46 9.73
C VAL A 180 -5.13 -5.65 8.53
N ILE A 181 -6.29 -5.02 8.63
CA ILE A 181 -6.71 -3.97 7.69
C ILE A 181 -6.75 -2.64 8.45
N ALA A 182 -6.03 -1.65 7.95
CA ALA A 182 -5.97 -0.30 8.48
C ALA A 182 -6.73 0.65 7.55
N ILE A 183 -7.79 1.29 8.03
CA ILE A 183 -8.64 2.20 7.24
C ILE A 183 -8.39 3.64 7.71
N ALA A 184 -7.75 4.44 6.86
CA ALA A 184 -7.44 5.85 7.05
C ALA A 184 -8.24 6.70 6.06
N LEU A 185 -9.56 6.75 6.26
CA LEU A 185 -10.53 7.48 5.44
C LEU A 185 -11.42 8.39 6.31
N GLY A 186 -12.16 9.29 5.66
CA GLY A 186 -13.13 10.17 6.30
C GLY A 186 -12.78 11.66 6.24
N THR A 187 -11.55 12.02 5.86
CA THR A 187 -11.17 13.43 5.66
C THR A 187 -12.00 14.05 4.53
N ASN A 188 -12.05 13.37 3.38
CA ASN A 188 -12.79 13.85 2.22
C ASN A 188 -14.30 13.75 2.42
N ASP A 189 -14.80 12.68 3.05
CA ASP A 189 -16.22 12.56 3.43
C ASP A 189 -16.70 13.76 4.26
N LYS A 190 -15.86 14.22 5.20
CA LYS A 190 -16.16 15.43 5.98
C LYS A 190 -16.18 16.69 5.11
N ASN A 191 -15.24 16.83 4.18
CA ASN A 191 -15.18 17.97 3.26
C ASN A 191 -16.39 18.00 2.31
N TYR A 192 -16.90 16.83 1.92
CA TYR A 192 -18.11 16.67 1.11
C TYR A 192 -19.41 16.66 1.94
N CYS A 193 -19.37 17.11 3.19
CA CYS A 193 -20.55 17.23 4.05
C CYS A 193 -21.33 15.91 4.27
N VAL A 194 -20.66 14.75 4.16
CA VAL A 194 -21.29 13.45 4.44
C VAL A 194 -21.66 13.38 5.92
N SER A 195 -22.93 13.03 6.19
CA SER A 195 -23.43 12.94 7.56
C SER A 195 -22.74 11.82 8.36
N ALA A 196 -22.84 11.87 9.69
CA ALA A 196 -22.30 10.82 10.54
C ALA A 196 -22.88 9.45 10.25
N ASP A 197 -24.20 9.40 10.13
CA ASP A 197 -24.94 8.16 9.96
C ASP A 197 -24.60 7.52 8.61
N GLN A 198 -24.56 8.32 7.53
CA GLN A 198 -24.15 7.83 6.21
C GLN A 198 -22.73 7.27 6.20
N PHE A 199 -21.78 7.96 6.84
CA PHE A 199 -20.40 7.47 6.93
C PHE A 199 -20.31 6.18 7.75
N GLU A 200 -21.01 6.10 8.88
CA GLU A 200 -21.02 4.92 9.74
C GLU A 200 -21.64 3.70 9.04
N GLU A 201 -22.77 3.89 8.35
CA GLU A 201 -23.42 2.84 7.57
C GLU A 201 -22.51 2.33 6.44
N ALA A 202 -21.89 3.24 5.69
CA ALA A 202 -20.94 2.88 4.64
C ALA A 202 -19.70 2.17 5.19
N LEU A 203 -19.18 2.59 6.34
CA LEU A 203 -18.03 1.94 6.98
C LEU A 203 -18.36 0.53 7.44
N LYS A 204 -19.54 0.32 8.03
CA LYS A 204 -20.02 -1.02 8.39
C LYS A 204 -20.17 -1.91 7.16
N GLU A 205 -20.74 -1.37 6.08
CA GLU A 205 -20.85 -2.09 4.81
C GLU A 205 -19.48 -2.45 4.25
N PHE A 206 -18.54 -1.51 4.27
CA PHE A 206 -17.19 -1.71 3.75
C PHE A 206 -16.44 -2.78 4.54
N ILE A 207 -16.44 -2.70 5.87
CA ILE A 207 -15.84 -3.72 6.75
C ILE A 207 -16.46 -5.10 6.49
N ARG A 208 -17.78 -5.19 6.32
CA ARG A 208 -18.46 -6.46 5.99
C ARG A 208 -17.97 -7.02 4.66
N LYS A 209 -17.86 -6.20 3.61
CA LYS A 209 -17.31 -6.60 2.31
C LYS A 209 -15.86 -7.05 2.43
N LEU A 210 -15.02 -6.32 3.18
CA LEU A 210 -13.62 -6.66 3.42
C LEU A 210 -13.48 -8.01 4.15
N ARG A 211 -14.25 -8.25 5.21
CA ARG A 211 -14.24 -9.55 5.93
C ARG A 211 -14.65 -10.72 5.04
N ASN A 212 -15.60 -10.51 4.13
CA ASN A 212 -16.03 -11.55 3.20
C ASN A 212 -14.95 -11.90 2.16
N ASN A 213 -14.10 -10.94 1.78
CA ASN A 213 -13.02 -11.15 0.81
C ASN A 213 -11.72 -11.62 1.48
N PHE A 214 -11.42 -11.14 2.70
CA PHE A 214 -10.19 -11.44 3.42
C PHE A 214 -10.48 -12.21 4.72
N VAL A 215 -10.65 -13.52 4.59
CA VAL A 215 -10.98 -14.42 5.72
C VAL A 215 -9.86 -14.54 6.75
N THR A 216 -8.63 -14.13 6.41
CA THR A 216 -7.45 -14.15 7.29
C THR A 216 -7.37 -12.96 8.24
N VAL A 217 -8.20 -11.92 8.03
CA VAL A 217 -8.14 -10.68 8.80
C VAL A 217 -8.58 -10.92 10.24
N ARG A 218 -7.71 -10.53 11.17
CA ARG A 218 -7.93 -10.66 12.61
C ARG A 218 -8.32 -9.35 13.27
N GLN A 219 -7.90 -8.22 12.68
CA GLN A 219 -8.09 -6.89 13.27
C GLN A 219 -8.39 -5.84 12.21
N PHE A 220 -9.23 -4.88 12.59
CA PHE A 220 -9.43 -3.63 11.86
C PHE A 220 -8.90 -2.46 12.69
N TRP A 221 -8.04 -1.63 12.11
CA TRP A 221 -7.56 -0.40 12.71
C TRP A 221 -8.19 0.79 11.99
N LEU A 222 -8.93 1.62 12.73
CA LEU A 222 -9.65 2.75 12.15
C LEU A 222 -8.96 4.06 12.53
N PHE A 223 -8.49 4.79 11.53
CA PHE A 223 -7.92 6.13 11.65
C PHE A 223 -8.91 7.16 11.10
N VAL A 224 -10.05 7.32 11.78
CA VAL A 224 -11.09 8.26 11.36
C VAL A 224 -10.87 9.59 12.06
N ARG A 225 -10.77 10.68 11.30
CA ARG A 225 -10.60 12.04 11.83
C ARG A 225 -11.94 12.64 12.28
N ARG A 226 -12.61 11.98 13.24
CA ARG A 226 -13.71 12.54 14.02
C ARG A 226 -13.37 12.35 15.49
N HIS A 227 -12.93 13.43 16.15
CA HIS A 227 -12.58 13.44 17.57
C HIS A 227 -11.61 12.32 18.00
N ALA A 228 -10.33 12.42 17.61
CA ALA A 228 -9.18 11.78 18.28
C ALA A 228 -9.45 10.47 19.07
N SER A 229 -10.09 9.48 18.45
CA SER A 229 -10.43 8.21 19.09
C SER A 229 -10.06 7.09 18.13
N LEU A 230 -9.02 6.34 18.50
CA LEU A 230 -8.69 5.08 17.87
C LEU A 230 -9.77 4.07 18.30
N VAL A 231 -10.59 3.60 17.37
CA VAL A 231 -11.54 2.51 17.64
C VAL A 231 -10.94 1.22 17.11
N LEU A 232 -10.63 0.30 18.03
CA LEU A 232 -10.29 -1.09 17.72
C LEU A 232 -11.61 -1.87 17.61
N LEU A 233 -11.88 -2.48 16.45
CA LEU A 233 -13.05 -3.35 16.20
C LEU A 233 -12.61 -4.77 15.85
#